data_AF-A0A7W9UM97-F1
#
_entry.id   AF-A0A7W9UM97-F1
#
_cell.length_a   1.000
_cell.length_b   1.000
_cell.length_c   1.000
_cell.angle_alpha   90.00
_cell.angle_beta   90.00
_cell.angle_gamma   90.00
#
_symmetry.space_group_name_H-M   'P 1'
#
loop_
_entity.id
_entity.type
_entity.pdbx_description
1 polymer ?
#
loop_
_entity_poly.entity_id
_entity_poly.type
_entity_poly.pdbx_seq_one_letter_code
_entity_poly.pdbx_strand_id
1 'polypeptide(L)'
;MNETDAAAFRTEMSASSAAATSSAKAAAQDKAITENCSPFRDLSGVAVTKYNEFVDAHDANAPDQDAKRDSAAETLENAARTVEGRVSSSGDALPADLAQKFTDYVVAARALADESRKMTYTAPVGPLNDASKRVNDTLNTVRNACPTR
;
A
#
# COMPACT_ATOMS: atom_id res chain seq x y z
N MET A 1 0.21 54.12 17.99
CA MET A 1 0.84 52.79 17.90
C MET A 1 2.30 52.97 18.26
N ASN A 2 2.73 52.36 19.36
CA ASN A 2 4.11 52.37 19.83
C ASN A 2 4.90 51.27 19.10
N GLU A 3 6.20 51.46 18.88
CA GLU A 3 7.10 50.47 18.24
C GLU A 3 7.04 49.08 18.91
N THR A 4 6.82 49.03 20.24
CA THR A 4 6.64 47.77 20.97
C THR A 4 5.34 47.04 20.59
N ASP A 5 4.23 47.74 20.40
CA ASP A 5 2.95 47.15 19.95
C ASP A 5 3.06 46.61 18.52
N ALA A 6 3.79 47.33 17.65
CA ALA A 6 4.03 46.90 16.27
C ALA A 6 4.97 45.68 16.18
N ALA A 7 5.91 45.52 17.11
CA ALA A 7 6.77 44.33 17.20
C ALA A 7 6.00 43.12 17.74
N ALA A 8 5.16 43.30 18.77
CA ALA A 8 4.30 42.27 19.32
C ALA A 8 3.31 41.75 18.25
N PHE A 9 2.62 42.65 17.55
CA PHE A 9 1.68 42.28 16.50
C PHE A 9 2.32 41.50 15.34
N ARG A 10 3.52 41.90 14.89
CA ARG A 10 4.27 41.15 13.85
C ARG A 10 4.66 39.74 14.31
N THR A 11 5.01 39.59 15.58
CA THR A 11 5.36 38.29 16.17
C THR A 11 4.14 37.39 16.25
N GLU A 12 3.00 37.91 16.73
CA GLU A 12 1.74 37.16 16.80
C GLU A 12 1.22 36.75 15.41
N MET A 13 1.31 37.64 14.41
CA MET A 13 0.92 37.33 13.02
C MET A 13 1.83 36.26 12.40
N SER A 14 3.14 36.32 12.69
CA SER A 14 4.10 35.31 12.23
C SER A 14 3.84 33.95 12.89
N ALA A 15 3.57 33.93 14.20
CA ALA A 15 3.21 32.73 14.94
C ALA A 15 1.88 32.13 14.47
N SER A 16 0.86 32.97 14.23
CA SER A 16 -0.43 32.55 13.70
C SER A 16 -0.32 31.96 12.29
N SER A 17 0.49 32.59 11.43
CA SER A 17 0.75 32.10 10.08
C SER A 17 1.48 30.76 10.10
N ALA A 18 2.52 30.63 10.94
CA ALA A 18 3.24 29.37 11.12
C ALA A 18 2.33 28.25 11.67
N ALA A 19 1.45 28.56 12.62
CA ALA A 19 0.48 27.63 13.15
C ALA A 19 -0.53 27.17 12.08
N ALA A 20 -1.07 28.11 11.29
CA ALA A 20 -2.01 27.80 10.21
C ALA A 20 -1.36 26.90 9.14
N THR A 21 -0.13 27.21 8.72
CA THR A 21 0.64 26.36 7.78
C THR A 21 0.90 24.97 8.36
N SER A 22 1.24 24.88 9.64
CA SER A 22 1.48 23.60 10.32
C SER A 22 0.21 22.75 10.37
N SER A 23 -0.94 23.36 10.71
CA SER A 23 -2.24 22.70 10.71
C SER A 23 -2.66 22.20 9.32
N ALA A 24 -2.42 23.00 8.27
CA ALA A 24 -2.71 22.60 6.90
C ALA A 24 -1.86 21.41 6.45
N LYS A 25 -0.57 21.38 6.82
CA LYS A 25 0.33 20.26 6.53
C LYS A 25 -0.11 18.98 7.25
N ALA A 26 -0.48 19.07 8.52
CA ALA A 26 -0.98 17.94 9.28
C ALA A 26 -2.27 17.37 8.66
N ALA A 27 -3.23 18.22 8.30
CA ALA A 27 -4.46 17.80 7.64
C ALA A 27 -4.22 17.13 6.27
N ALA A 28 -3.27 17.66 5.48
CA ALA A 28 -2.88 17.03 4.21
C ALA A 28 -2.25 15.65 4.42
N GLN A 29 -1.43 15.50 5.46
CA GLN A 29 -0.82 14.23 5.83
C GLN A 29 -1.86 13.20 6.29
N ASP A 30 -2.77 13.57 7.19
CA ASP A 30 -3.83 12.68 7.67
C ASP A 30 -4.75 12.22 6.52
N LYS A 31 -5.07 13.15 5.62
CA LYS A 31 -5.81 12.85 4.39
C LYS A 31 -5.05 11.84 3.52
N ALA A 32 -3.76 12.09 3.24
CA ALA A 32 -2.93 11.20 2.43
C ALA A 32 -2.82 9.79 3.04
N ILE A 33 -2.63 9.69 4.36
CA ILE A 33 -2.62 8.40 5.08
C ILE A 33 -3.96 7.68 4.87
N THR A 34 -5.08 8.36 5.07
CA THR A 34 -6.42 7.76 4.93
C THR A 34 -6.70 7.29 3.50
N GLU A 35 -6.37 8.12 2.50
CA GLU A 35 -6.61 7.85 1.07
C GLU A 35 -5.73 6.71 0.51
N ASN A 36 -4.63 6.36 1.18
CA ASN A 36 -3.83 5.20 0.85
C ASN A 36 -4.24 3.96 1.67
N CYS A 37 -4.38 4.11 2.99
CA CYS A 37 -4.62 2.99 3.90
C CYS A 37 -5.98 2.30 3.74
N SER A 38 -7.06 3.07 3.52
CA SER A 38 -8.40 2.46 3.37
C SER A 38 -8.50 1.63 2.09
N PRO A 39 -8.20 2.17 0.89
CA PRO A 39 -8.25 1.39 -0.35
C PRO A 39 -7.26 0.23 -0.37
N PHE A 40 -6.09 0.37 0.27
CA PHE A 40 -5.14 -0.73 0.39
C PHE A 40 -5.73 -1.96 1.09
N ARG A 41 -6.51 -1.78 2.16
CA ARG A 41 -7.17 -2.90 2.85
C ARG A 41 -8.13 -3.64 1.94
N ASP A 42 -8.93 -2.91 1.17
CA ASP A 42 -9.93 -3.49 0.27
C ASP A 42 -9.24 -4.22 -0.90
N LEU A 43 -8.24 -3.58 -1.53
CA LEU A 43 -7.46 -4.16 -2.64
C LEU A 43 -6.70 -5.41 -2.22
N SER A 44 -6.02 -5.36 -1.05
CA SER A 44 -5.28 -6.52 -0.53
C SER A 44 -6.21 -7.68 -0.17
N GLY A 45 -7.42 -7.41 0.31
CA GLY A 45 -8.44 -8.44 0.54
C GLY A 45 -8.81 -9.18 -0.74
N VAL A 46 -9.10 -8.47 -1.82
CA VAL A 46 -9.43 -9.06 -3.12
C VAL A 46 -8.26 -9.88 -3.69
N ALA A 47 -7.03 -9.34 -3.60
CA ALA A 47 -5.84 -10.02 -4.08
C ALA A 47 -5.56 -11.33 -3.32
N VAL A 48 -5.70 -11.33 -1.98
CA VAL A 48 -5.56 -12.53 -1.15
C VAL A 48 -6.60 -13.58 -1.53
N THR A 49 -7.87 -13.18 -1.69
CA THR A 49 -8.93 -14.11 -2.12
C THR A 49 -8.60 -14.77 -3.44
N LYS A 50 -8.20 -13.98 -4.46
CA LYS A 50 -7.87 -14.53 -5.78
C LYS A 50 -6.64 -15.42 -5.78
N TYR A 51 -5.63 -15.06 -5.00
CA TYR A 51 -4.46 -15.91 -4.81
C TYR A 51 -4.82 -17.25 -4.16
N ASN A 52 -5.65 -17.25 -3.11
CA ASN A 52 -6.09 -18.47 -2.46
C ASN A 52 -6.96 -19.34 -3.38
N GLU A 53 -7.85 -18.74 -4.20
CA GLU A 53 -8.60 -19.48 -5.22
C GLU A 53 -7.67 -20.24 -6.19
N PHE A 54 -6.55 -19.62 -6.56
CA PHE A 54 -5.53 -20.28 -7.38
C PHE A 54 -4.82 -21.41 -6.63
N VAL A 55 -4.38 -21.19 -5.39
CA VAL A 55 -3.73 -22.23 -4.58
C VAL A 55 -4.65 -23.44 -4.39
N ASP A 56 -5.93 -23.22 -4.04
CA ASP A 56 -6.91 -24.29 -3.88
C ASP A 56 -7.10 -25.08 -5.19
N ALA A 57 -7.12 -24.40 -6.34
CA ALA A 57 -7.22 -25.05 -7.64
C ALA A 57 -5.94 -25.83 -8.01
N HIS A 58 -4.77 -25.33 -7.60
CA HIS A 58 -3.49 -26.01 -7.81
C HIS A 58 -3.40 -27.30 -7.00
N ASP A 59 -3.71 -27.22 -5.71
CA ASP A 59 -3.69 -28.36 -4.80
C ASP A 59 -4.71 -29.44 -5.21
N ALA A 60 -5.88 -29.04 -5.73
CA ALA A 60 -6.92 -29.96 -6.18
C ALA A 60 -6.68 -30.55 -7.58
N ASN A 61 -5.62 -30.16 -8.28
CA ASN A 61 -5.42 -30.44 -9.70
C ASN A 61 -6.63 -30.06 -10.57
N ALA A 62 -7.26 -28.91 -10.28
CA ALA A 62 -8.51 -28.51 -10.89
C ALA A 62 -8.30 -28.09 -12.35
N PRO A 63 -9.21 -28.44 -13.28
CA PRO A 63 -9.05 -28.14 -14.71
C PRO A 63 -9.01 -26.64 -15.02
N ASP A 64 -9.45 -25.79 -14.10
CA ASP A 64 -9.44 -24.33 -14.21
C ASP A 64 -8.25 -23.66 -13.51
N GLN A 65 -7.26 -24.42 -13.03
CA GLN A 65 -6.09 -23.90 -12.33
C GLN A 65 -5.39 -22.78 -13.11
N ASP A 66 -5.14 -22.99 -14.41
CA ASP A 66 -4.41 -22.01 -15.23
C ASP A 66 -5.17 -20.68 -15.34
N ALA A 67 -6.49 -20.73 -15.49
CA ALA A 67 -7.32 -19.53 -15.53
C ALA A 67 -7.30 -18.79 -14.18
N LYS A 68 -7.34 -19.53 -13.07
CA LYS A 68 -7.26 -18.95 -11.71
C LYS A 68 -5.87 -18.39 -11.40
N ARG A 69 -4.80 -19.06 -11.83
CA ARG A 69 -3.42 -18.55 -11.76
C ARG A 69 -3.30 -17.21 -12.44
N ASP A 70 -3.78 -17.12 -13.68
CA ASP A 70 -3.65 -15.91 -14.48
C ASP A 70 -4.51 -14.78 -13.89
N SER A 71 -5.73 -15.10 -13.42
CA SER A 71 -6.59 -14.15 -12.71
C SER A 71 -5.97 -13.65 -11.40
N ALA A 72 -5.34 -14.53 -10.62
CA ALA A 72 -4.65 -14.18 -9.38
C ALA A 72 -3.46 -13.25 -9.66
N ALA A 73 -2.61 -13.61 -10.62
CA ALA A 73 -1.45 -12.82 -11.00
C ALA A 73 -1.84 -11.44 -11.54
N GLU A 74 -2.87 -11.36 -12.39
CA GLU A 74 -3.41 -10.09 -12.88
C GLU A 74 -3.97 -9.23 -11.74
N THR A 75 -4.70 -9.85 -10.80
CA THR A 75 -5.26 -9.14 -9.64
C THR A 75 -4.15 -8.57 -8.74
N LEU A 76 -3.10 -9.35 -8.47
CA LEU A 76 -1.93 -8.92 -7.70
C LEU A 76 -1.24 -7.72 -8.36
N GLU A 77 -1.05 -7.77 -9.67
CA GLU A 77 -0.47 -6.65 -10.41
C GLU A 77 -1.35 -5.41 -10.45
N ASN A 78 -2.65 -5.57 -10.66
CA ASN A 78 -3.59 -4.45 -10.66
C ASN A 78 -3.62 -3.77 -9.29
N ALA A 79 -3.60 -4.56 -8.20
CA ALA A 79 -3.47 -4.03 -6.86
C ALA A 79 -2.13 -3.29 -6.68
N ALA A 80 -1.02 -3.88 -7.12
CA ALA A 80 0.31 -3.26 -7.05
C ALA A 80 0.38 -1.94 -7.83
N ARG A 81 -0.11 -1.91 -9.08
CA ARG A 81 -0.21 -0.69 -9.92
C ARG A 81 -1.07 0.38 -9.25
N THR A 82 -2.20 -0.01 -8.67
CA THR A 82 -3.10 0.94 -8.00
C THR A 82 -2.46 1.55 -6.75
N VAL A 83 -1.79 0.73 -5.92
CA VAL A 83 -1.07 1.20 -4.73
C VAL A 83 0.07 2.14 -5.11
N GLU A 84 0.90 1.75 -6.09
CA GLU A 84 1.99 2.58 -6.59
C GLU A 84 1.50 3.94 -7.13
N GLY A 85 0.40 3.95 -7.89
CA GLY A 85 -0.21 5.17 -8.39
C GLY A 85 -0.73 6.09 -7.29
N ARG A 86 -1.30 5.52 -6.21
CA ARG A 86 -1.77 6.29 -5.05
C ARG A 86 -0.62 6.90 -4.25
N VAL A 87 0.42 6.10 -3.96
CA VAL A 87 1.63 6.59 -3.28
C VAL A 87 2.25 7.74 -4.07
N SER A 88 2.39 7.57 -5.39
CA SER A 88 2.92 8.61 -6.28
C SER A 88 2.05 9.87 -6.28
N SER A 89 0.73 9.72 -6.26
CA SER A 89 -0.22 10.85 -6.24
C SER A 89 -0.22 11.61 -4.91
N SER A 90 0.08 10.94 -3.80
CA SER A 90 0.16 11.58 -2.48
C SER A 90 1.43 12.40 -2.28
N GLY A 91 2.53 12.05 -2.96
CA GLY A 91 3.80 12.78 -2.88
C GLY A 91 4.26 13.00 -1.43
N ASP A 92 4.75 14.21 -1.15
CA ASP A 92 5.30 14.60 0.16
C ASP A 92 4.26 14.66 1.29
N ALA A 93 2.97 14.56 0.98
CA ALA A 93 1.94 14.47 2.01
C ALA A 93 1.92 13.10 2.69
N LEU A 94 2.37 12.04 2.01
CA LEU A 94 2.48 10.72 2.61
C LEU A 94 3.80 10.61 3.40
N PRO A 95 3.80 10.16 4.66
CA PRO A 95 5.04 9.96 5.41
C PRO A 95 5.97 9.00 4.66
N ALA A 96 7.25 9.37 4.51
CA ALA A 96 8.22 8.61 3.72
C ALA A 96 8.35 7.13 4.17
N ASP A 97 8.30 6.88 5.47
CA ASP A 97 8.32 5.52 6.03
C ASP A 97 7.08 4.70 5.62
N LEU A 98 5.89 5.32 5.59
CA LEU A 98 4.68 4.65 5.12
C LEU A 98 4.69 4.44 3.60
N ALA A 99 5.18 5.43 2.84
CA ALA A 99 5.38 5.31 1.40
C ALA A 99 6.30 4.12 1.06
N GLN A 100 7.42 3.99 1.77
CA GLN A 100 8.36 2.88 1.57
C GLN A 100 7.70 1.52 1.85
N LYS A 101 6.90 1.40 2.91
CA LYS A 101 6.18 0.14 3.23
C LYS A 101 5.20 -0.24 2.12
N PHE A 102 4.50 0.72 1.52
CA PHE A 102 3.66 0.47 0.35
C PHE A 102 4.49 0.02 -0.85
N THR A 103 5.64 0.65 -1.11
CA THR A 103 6.56 0.25 -2.17
C THR A 103 7.07 -1.18 -1.97
N ASP A 104 7.42 -1.57 -0.75
CA ASP A 104 7.87 -2.93 -0.44
C ASP A 104 6.76 -3.96 -0.72
N TYR A 105 5.51 -3.62 -0.36
CA TYR A 105 4.34 -4.44 -0.73
C TYR A 105 4.17 -4.54 -2.26
N VAL A 106 4.29 -3.43 -2.99
CA VAL A 106 4.17 -3.41 -4.47
C VAL A 106 5.19 -4.33 -5.12
N VAL A 107 6.44 -4.29 -4.66
CA VAL A 107 7.51 -5.18 -5.15
C VAL A 107 7.20 -6.64 -4.82
N ALA A 108 6.79 -6.92 -3.58
CA ALA A 108 6.43 -8.27 -3.16
C ALA A 108 5.25 -8.83 -3.98
N ALA A 109 4.20 -8.04 -4.19
CA ALA A 109 2.99 -8.43 -4.93
C ALA A 109 3.32 -8.77 -6.40
N ARG A 110 4.19 -7.97 -7.04
CA ARG A 110 4.69 -8.24 -8.39
C ARG A 110 5.50 -9.54 -8.43
N ALA A 111 6.40 -9.74 -7.46
CA ALA A 111 7.18 -10.98 -7.37
C ALA A 111 6.28 -12.21 -7.19
N LEU A 112 5.21 -12.12 -6.38
CA LEU A 112 4.25 -13.21 -6.23
C LEU A 112 3.46 -13.47 -7.51
N ALA A 113 3.06 -12.42 -8.24
CA ALA A 113 2.40 -12.59 -9.54
C ALA A 113 3.32 -13.32 -10.53
N ASP A 114 4.60 -12.95 -10.58
CA ASP A 114 5.59 -13.59 -11.45
C ASP A 114 5.83 -15.05 -11.09
N GLU A 115 5.98 -15.39 -9.80
CA GLU A 115 6.11 -16.78 -9.37
C GLU A 115 4.82 -17.57 -9.63
N SER A 116 3.65 -16.96 -9.40
CA SER A 116 2.35 -17.59 -9.69
C SER A 116 2.28 -18.02 -11.14
N ARG A 117 2.68 -17.17 -12.10
CA ARG A 117 2.66 -17.50 -13.55
C ARG A 117 3.58 -18.63 -13.96
N LYS A 118 4.62 -18.91 -13.18
CA LYS A 118 5.53 -20.04 -13.46
C LYS A 118 4.94 -21.37 -13.01
N MET A 119 3.84 -21.34 -12.25
CA MET A 119 3.24 -22.55 -11.72
C MET A 119 2.54 -23.37 -12.79
N THR A 120 2.95 -24.63 -12.85
CA THR A 120 2.29 -25.75 -13.49
C THR A 120 2.09 -26.85 -12.42
N TYR A 121 1.41 -27.94 -12.75
CA TYR A 121 1.21 -29.06 -11.81
C TYR A 121 2.52 -29.70 -11.32
N THR A 122 3.61 -29.55 -12.07
CA THR A 122 4.92 -30.13 -11.73
C THR A 122 5.94 -29.10 -11.26
N ALA A 123 5.56 -27.82 -11.22
CA ALA A 123 6.46 -26.76 -10.79
C ALA A 123 6.80 -26.90 -9.30
N PRO A 124 8.06 -26.66 -8.89
CA PRO A 124 8.41 -26.65 -7.48
C PRO A 124 7.72 -25.48 -6.77
N VAL A 125 6.99 -25.77 -5.69
CA VAL A 125 6.23 -24.76 -4.92
C VAL A 125 7.11 -23.87 -4.01
N GLY A 126 8.39 -24.19 -3.85
CA GLY A 126 9.32 -23.46 -2.96
C GLY A 126 9.37 -21.94 -3.26
N PRO A 127 9.72 -21.52 -4.48
CA PRO A 127 9.75 -20.12 -4.86
C PRO A 127 8.41 -19.40 -4.67
N LEU A 128 7.30 -20.07 -4.98
CA LEU A 128 5.95 -19.54 -4.78
C LEU A 128 5.67 -19.29 -3.29
N ASN A 129 6.00 -20.25 -2.43
CA ASN A 129 5.80 -20.16 -0.99
C ASN A 129 6.64 -19.03 -0.37
N ASP A 130 7.89 -18.86 -0.82
CA ASP A 130 8.75 -17.77 -0.37
C ASP A 130 8.19 -16.41 -0.79
N ALA A 131 7.71 -16.28 -2.03
CA ALA A 131 7.07 -15.07 -2.51
C ALA A 131 5.77 -14.77 -1.77
N SER A 132 4.95 -15.80 -1.51
CA SER A 132 3.69 -15.69 -0.76
C SER A 132 3.94 -15.19 0.66
N LYS A 133 4.94 -15.76 1.34
CA LYS A 133 5.37 -15.30 2.67
C LYS A 133 5.80 -13.83 2.64
N ARG A 134 6.62 -13.43 1.68
CA ARG A 134 7.10 -12.04 1.55
C ARG A 134 5.95 -11.05 1.33
N VAL A 135 4.97 -11.40 0.50
CA VAL A 135 3.75 -10.58 0.31
C VAL A 135 2.97 -10.48 1.61
N ASN A 136 2.77 -11.58 2.33
CA ASN A 136 2.04 -11.56 3.60
C ASN A 136 2.76 -10.69 4.65
N ASP A 137 4.08 -10.80 4.76
CA ASP A 137 4.88 -10.01 5.70
C ASP A 137 4.77 -8.51 5.40
N THR A 138 4.96 -8.11 4.14
CA THR A 138 4.85 -6.70 3.72
C THR A 138 3.43 -6.15 3.86
N LEU A 139 2.41 -6.96 3.53
CA LEU A 139 1.01 -6.63 3.74
C LEU A 139 0.72 -6.35 5.22
N ASN A 140 1.21 -7.20 6.13
CA ASN A 140 1.02 -7.01 7.57
C ASN A 140 1.78 -5.79 8.08
N THR A 141 3.00 -5.53 7.59
CA THR A 141 3.74 -4.31 7.91
C THR A 141 2.96 -3.04 7.53
N VAL A 142 2.37 -2.99 6.34
CA VAL A 142 1.52 -1.85 5.93
C VAL A 142 0.27 -1.75 6.80
N ARG A 143 -0.43 -2.87 7.05
CA ARG A 143 -1.65 -2.88 7.88
C ARG A 143 -1.41 -2.36 9.30
N ASN A 144 -0.27 -2.72 9.89
CA ASN A 144 0.14 -2.28 11.22
C ASN A 144 0.58 -0.82 11.25
N ALA A 145 1.09 -0.28 10.15
CA ALA A 145 1.45 1.14 10.03
C ALA A 145 0.24 2.04 9.74
N CYS A 146 -0.83 1.48 9.18
CA CYS A 146 -2.07 2.19 8.88
C CYS A 146 -2.98 2.33 10.13
N PRO A 147 -3.66 3.47 10.32
CA PRO A 147 -4.62 3.66 11.42
C PRO A 147 -5.70 2.58 11.41
N THR A 148 -6.05 2.02 12.58
CA THR A 148 -7.21 1.12 12.72
C THR A 148 -8.50 1.86 12.34
N ARG A 149 -9.48 1.14 11.82
CA ARG A 149 -10.82 1.70 11.60
C ARG A 149 -11.50 2.00 12.93
#